data_AF-A0A7S2BGL8-F1
#
_entry.id   AF-A0A7S2BGL8-F1
#
_cell.length_a   1.000
_cell.length_b   1.000
_cell.length_c   1.000
_cell.angle_alpha   90.00
_cell.angle_beta   90.00
_cell.angle_gamma   90.00
#
_symmetry.space_group_name_H-M   'P 1'
#
loop_
_entity.id
_entity.type
_entity.pdbx_description
1 polymer ?
#
loop_
_entity_poly.entity_id
_entity_poly.type
_entity_poly.pdbx_seq_one_letter_code
_entity_poly.pdbx_strand_id
1 'polypeptide(L)'
;KDIHVGHHNNPYYHVSIDGPGLIVPAMLTSFVVFRLILFPNNWSLALTGCSVYYVMGLLYEWTHYLVHTKYVPKSSFARAIRRHHMLHHCRNENYYLGFTLPAVDSLFGTAPNPRSIPMTDLARSAPIRSAGTTTSRGPLSR
;
A
#
# COMPACT_ATOMS: atom_id res chain seq x y z
N LYS A 1 -1.77 -13.68 1.72
CA LYS A 1 -0.28 -13.62 1.60
C LYS A 1 0.14 -13.40 0.16
N ASP A 2 -0.44 -14.11 -0.79
CA ASP A 2 -0.05 -14.04 -2.21
C ASP A 2 -0.31 -12.68 -2.85
N ILE A 3 -1.46 -12.04 -2.57
CA ILE A 3 -1.77 -10.65 -3.02
C ILE A 3 -0.68 -9.67 -2.55
N HIS A 4 -0.26 -9.79 -1.28
CA HIS A 4 0.76 -8.93 -0.70
C HIS A 4 2.14 -9.16 -1.33
N VAL A 5 2.56 -10.42 -1.47
CA VAL A 5 3.83 -10.76 -2.11
C VAL A 5 3.81 -10.35 -3.59
N GLY A 6 2.69 -10.56 -4.29
CA GLY A 6 2.46 -10.11 -5.65
C GLY A 6 2.61 -8.59 -5.79
N HIS A 7 2.07 -7.83 -4.83
CA HIS A 7 2.29 -6.40 -4.73
C HIS A 7 3.75 -6.01 -4.54
N HIS A 8 4.47 -6.65 -3.62
CA HIS A 8 5.91 -6.39 -3.44
C HIS A 8 6.73 -6.67 -4.69
N ASN A 9 6.38 -7.72 -5.44
CA ASN A 9 7.06 -8.10 -6.68
C ASN A 9 6.69 -7.19 -7.86
N ASN A 10 5.46 -6.68 -7.91
CA ASN A 10 4.93 -5.87 -9.00
C ASN A 10 4.13 -4.67 -8.44
N PRO A 11 4.81 -3.68 -7.83
CA PRO A 11 4.18 -2.63 -7.01
C PRO A 11 3.28 -1.67 -7.79
N TYR A 12 3.38 -1.66 -9.13
CA TYR A 12 2.54 -0.84 -10.00
C TYR A 12 1.25 -1.53 -10.45
N TYR A 13 1.20 -2.86 -10.43
CA TYR A 13 0.13 -3.65 -11.06
C TYR A 13 -0.82 -4.30 -10.05
N HIS A 14 -0.32 -4.56 -8.85
CA HIS A 14 -1.12 -5.00 -7.72
C HIS A 14 -1.03 -3.89 -6.70
N VAL A 15 -2.11 -3.50 -6.06
CA VAL A 15 -2.10 -2.38 -5.10
C VAL A 15 -2.80 -2.82 -3.82
N SER A 16 -4.13 -2.92 -3.80
CA SER A 16 -4.83 -3.58 -2.69
C SER A 16 -6.05 -4.40 -3.08
N ILE A 17 -6.76 -4.06 -4.16
CA ILE A 17 -7.88 -4.89 -4.65
C ILE A 17 -7.57 -5.43 -6.05
N ASP A 18 -7.16 -6.70 -6.10
CA ASP A 18 -6.79 -7.36 -7.35
C ASP A 18 -8.02 -7.84 -8.14
N GLY A 19 -8.26 -7.17 -9.26
CA GLY A 19 -9.12 -7.65 -10.35
C GLY A 19 -10.64 -7.56 -10.14
N PRO A 20 -11.42 -7.61 -11.24
CA PRO A 20 -12.88 -7.50 -11.22
C PRO A 20 -13.53 -8.58 -10.34
N GLY A 21 -12.92 -9.76 -10.24
CA GLY A 21 -13.44 -10.89 -9.47
C GLY A 21 -13.47 -10.68 -7.95
N LEU A 22 -12.60 -9.83 -7.40
CA LEU A 22 -12.61 -9.50 -5.96
C LEU A 22 -13.35 -8.20 -5.68
N ILE A 23 -13.15 -7.16 -6.51
CA ILE A 23 -13.76 -5.85 -6.28
C ILE A 23 -15.29 -5.89 -6.41
N VAL A 24 -15.83 -6.59 -7.42
CA VAL A 24 -17.28 -6.59 -7.67
C VAL A 24 -18.05 -7.26 -6.52
N PRO A 25 -17.67 -8.46 -6.04
CA PRO A 25 -18.31 -9.04 -4.86
C PRO A 25 -18.13 -8.18 -3.61
N ALA A 26 -16.93 -7.62 -3.36
CA ALA A 26 -16.69 -6.77 -2.20
C ALA A 26 -17.58 -5.52 -2.20
N MET A 27 -17.72 -4.86 -3.35
CA MET A 27 -18.65 -3.74 -3.53
C MET A 27 -20.08 -4.19 -3.25
N LEU A 28 -20.57 -5.26 -3.90
CA LEU A 28 -21.92 -5.75 -3.68
C LEU A 28 -22.20 -6.08 -2.21
N THR A 29 -21.28 -6.80 -1.55
CA THR A 29 -21.37 -7.12 -0.12
C THR A 29 -21.42 -5.85 0.72
N SER A 30 -20.55 -4.87 0.49
CA SER A 30 -20.56 -3.63 1.26
C SER A 30 -21.85 -2.84 1.05
N PHE A 31 -22.39 -2.78 -0.17
CA PHE A 31 -23.68 -2.16 -0.44
C PHE A 31 -24.81 -2.85 0.32
N VAL A 32 -24.83 -4.19 0.34
CA VAL A 32 -25.80 -4.98 1.12
C VAL A 32 -25.67 -4.67 2.61
N VAL A 33 -24.46 -4.55 3.15
CA VAL A 33 -24.22 -4.18 4.57
C VAL A 33 -24.75 -2.78 4.86
N PHE A 34 -24.42 -1.77 4.03
CA PHE A 34 -24.93 -0.42 4.19
C PHE A 34 -26.46 -0.38 4.13
N ARG A 35 -27.05 -1.12 3.18
CA ARG A 35 -28.49 -1.12 2.92
C ARG A 35 -29.28 -1.88 3.98
N LEU A 36 -28.83 -3.06 4.41
CA LEU A 36 -29.63 -3.96 5.25
C LEU A 36 -29.27 -3.88 6.74
N ILE A 37 -28.02 -3.52 7.07
CA ILE A 37 -27.53 -3.55 8.45
C ILE A 37 -27.40 -2.13 9.01
N LEU A 38 -26.66 -1.25 8.32
CA LEU A 38 -26.37 0.08 8.87
C LEU A 38 -27.56 1.05 8.73
N PHE A 39 -28.24 1.03 7.58
CA PHE A 39 -29.32 1.96 7.27
C PHE A 39 -30.56 1.26 6.66
N PRO A 40 -31.18 0.29 7.36
CA PRO A 40 -32.29 -0.53 6.84
C PRO A 40 -33.53 0.27 6.40
N ASN A 41 -33.78 1.42 7.02
CA ASN A 41 -34.97 2.24 6.80
C ASN A 41 -34.69 3.55 6.05
N ASN A 42 -33.43 3.81 5.65
CA ASN A 42 -33.04 5.07 5.01
C ASN A 42 -32.15 4.82 3.79
N TRP A 43 -32.77 4.79 2.62
CA TRP A 43 -32.09 4.57 1.34
C TRP A 43 -31.07 5.65 1.00
N SER A 44 -31.41 6.91 1.25
CA SER A 44 -30.52 8.04 0.94
C SER A 44 -29.24 7.93 1.76
N LEU A 45 -29.35 7.63 3.06
CA LEU A 45 -28.18 7.50 3.92
C LEU A 45 -27.36 6.23 3.59
N ALA A 46 -28.02 5.13 3.23
CA ALA A 46 -27.35 3.93 2.74
C ALA A 46 -26.51 4.21 1.48
N LEU A 47 -27.10 4.89 0.50
CA LEU A 47 -26.43 5.25 -0.75
C LEU A 47 -25.28 6.22 -0.48
N THR A 48 -25.52 7.30 0.27
CA THR A 48 -24.47 8.27 0.60
C THR A 48 -23.31 7.62 1.34
N GLY A 49 -23.59 6.82 2.37
CA GLY A 49 -22.55 6.11 3.14
C GLY A 49 -21.73 5.16 2.27
N CYS A 50 -22.41 4.36 1.43
CA CYS A 50 -21.75 3.44 0.52
C CYS A 50 -20.93 4.17 -0.56
N SER A 51 -21.46 5.26 -1.14
CA SER A 51 -20.72 6.09 -2.10
C SER A 51 -19.48 6.72 -1.46
N VAL A 52 -19.58 7.26 -0.25
CA VAL A 52 -18.41 7.80 0.47
C VAL A 52 -17.39 6.69 0.72
N TYR A 53 -17.82 5.50 1.15
CA TYR A 53 -16.94 4.35 1.34
C TYR A 53 -16.18 3.99 0.06
N TYR A 54 -16.85 3.96 -1.10
CA TYR A 54 -16.19 3.71 -2.38
C TYR A 54 -15.22 4.80 -2.80
N VAL A 55 -15.58 6.07 -2.61
CA VAL A 55 -14.68 7.19 -2.89
C VAL A 55 -13.43 7.10 -2.01
N MET A 56 -13.57 6.75 -0.73
CA MET A 56 -12.43 6.52 0.16
C MET A 56 -11.56 5.36 -0.32
N GLY A 57 -12.16 4.25 -0.76
CA GLY A 57 -11.44 3.12 -1.35
C GLY A 57 -10.66 3.51 -2.61
N LEU A 58 -11.29 4.28 -3.51
CA LEU A 58 -10.62 4.78 -4.72
C LEU A 58 -9.46 5.73 -4.38
N LEU A 59 -9.66 6.65 -3.44
CA LEU A 59 -8.60 7.55 -2.98
C LEU A 59 -7.45 6.80 -2.32
N TYR A 60 -7.75 5.73 -1.58
CA TYR A 60 -6.75 4.83 -1.00
C TYR A 60 -5.92 4.17 -2.10
N GLU A 61 -6.56 3.53 -3.08
CA GLU A 61 -5.89 2.87 -4.21
C GLU A 61 -5.06 3.87 -5.03
N TRP A 62 -5.62 5.05 -5.30
CA TRP A 62 -4.93 6.11 -6.03
C TRP A 62 -3.69 6.61 -5.28
N THR A 63 -3.80 6.84 -3.98
CA THR A 63 -2.68 7.27 -3.14
C THR A 63 -1.61 6.18 -3.10
N HIS A 64 -2.03 4.92 -3.00
CA HIS A 64 -1.14 3.77 -2.98
C HIS A 64 -0.40 3.59 -4.32
N TYR A 65 -1.09 3.77 -5.44
CA TYR A 65 -0.45 3.87 -6.75
C TYR A 65 0.58 5.00 -6.79
N LEU A 66 0.21 6.22 -6.36
CA LEU A 66 1.09 7.39 -6.43
C LEU A 66 2.40 7.24 -5.64
N VAL A 67 2.38 6.60 -4.47
CA VAL A 67 3.61 6.45 -3.66
C VAL A 67 4.67 5.59 -4.35
N HIS A 68 4.25 4.67 -5.22
CA HIS A 68 5.12 3.82 -6.01
C HIS A 68 5.65 4.50 -7.28
N THR A 69 5.06 5.61 -7.69
CA THR A 69 5.55 6.39 -8.84
C THR A 69 6.73 7.31 -8.47
N LYS A 70 7.28 7.97 -9.50
CA LYS A 70 8.29 9.04 -9.34
C LYS A 70 7.71 10.33 -8.76
N TYR A 71 6.40 10.43 -8.60
CA TYR A 71 5.76 11.62 -8.03
C TYR A 71 6.19 11.84 -6.58
N VAL A 72 6.57 13.07 -6.26
CA VAL A 72 6.92 13.48 -4.89
C VAL A 72 5.81 14.36 -4.34
N PRO A 73 5.09 13.93 -3.28
CA PRO A 73 3.99 14.71 -2.72
C PRO A 73 4.45 16.04 -2.11
N LYS A 74 3.61 17.07 -2.27
CA LYS A 74 3.87 18.42 -1.73
C LYS A 74 3.56 18.56 -0.24
N SER A 75 2.62 17.79 0.30
CA SER A 75 2.27 17.85 1.73
C SER A 75 3.22 17.01 2.58
N SER A 76 3.50 17.47 3.81
CA SER A 76 4.31 16.74 4.78
C SER A 76 3.68 15.38 5.11
N PHE A 77 2.36 15.36 5.27
CA PHE A 77 1.59 14.14 5.53
C PHE A 77 1.73 13.10 4.42
N ALA A 78 1.52 13.49 3.16
CA ALA A 78 1.64 12.54 2.05
C ALA A 78 3.10 12.07 1.84
N ARG A 79 4.09 12.91 2.15
CA ARG A 79 5.50 12.47 2.19
C ARG A 79 5.76 11.46 3.31
N ALA A 80 5.11 11.61 4.47
CA ALA A 80 5.20 10.65 5.56
C ALA A 80 4.60 9.30 5.15
N ILE A 81 3.40 9.28 4.56
CA ILE A 81 2.79 8.07 3.97
C ILE A 81 3.76 7.41 2.99
N ARG A 82 4.27 8.17 2.01
CA ARG A 82 5.21 7.65 1.02
C ARG A 82 6.44 7.05 1.68
N ARG A 83 7.10 7.77 2.59
CA ARG A 83 8.30 7.27 3.28
C ARG A 83 8.01 5.98 4.04
N HIS A 84 6.91 5.95 4.78
CA HIS A 84 6.51 4.84 5.62
C HIS A 84 6.25 3.58 4.79
N HIS A 85 5.49 3.74 3.71
CA HIS A 85 5.22 2.67 2.76
C HIS A 85 6.48 2.17 2.04
N MET A 86 7.37 3.08 1.65
CA MET A 86 8.64 2.69 1.02
C MET A 86 9.56 1.94 1.99
N LEU A 87 9.48 2.20 3.30
CA LEU A 87 10.21 1.42 4.31
C LEU A 87 9.62 0.01 4.43
N HIS A 88 8.30 -0.12 4.40
CA HIS A 88 7.63 -1.42 4.34
C HIS A 88 8.11 -2.25 3.13
N HIS A 89 8.17 -1.66 1.94
CA HIS A 89 8.61 -2.35 0.72
C HIS A 89 10.10 -2.62 0.62
N CYS A 90 10.94 -1.64 0.98
CA CYS A 90 12.37 -1.69 0.67
C CYS A 90 13.25 -1.99 1.89
N ARG A 91 12.68 -2.05 3.09
CA ARG A 91 13.41 -2.41 4.31
C ARG A 91 12.92 -3.74 4.87
N ASN A 92 11.69 -3.81 5.34
CA ASN A 92 11.18 -5.00 6.02
C ASN A 92 9.65 -4.95 6.06
N GLU A 93 9.01 -5.89 5.36
CA GLU A 93 7.55 -5.99 5.23
C GLU A 93 6.83 -6.32 6.53
N ASN A 94 7.55 -6.70 7.59
CA ASN A 94 6.97 -6.95 8.91
C ASN A 94 6.78 -5.67 9.73
N TYR A 95 7.20 -4.52 9.22
CA TYR A 95 7.09 -3.21 9.88
C TYR A 95 6.46 -2.18 8.94
N TYR A 96 6.07 -1.03 9.52
CA TYR A 96 5.48 0.09 8.81
C TYR A 96 4.20 -0.30 8.03
N LEU A 97 3.32 -1.07 8.68
CA LEU A 97 2.14 -1.73 8.09
C LEU A 97 1.02 -0.74 7.73
N GLY A 98 0.88 0.34 8.49
CA GLY A 98 -0.13 1.36 8.31
C GLY A 98 0.15 2.24 7.11
N PHE A 99 -0.69 2.14 6.08
CA PHE A 99 -0.57 2.96 4.88
C PHE A 99 -1.12 4.37 5.07
N THR A 100 -2.44 4.50 5.25
CA THR A 100 -3.13 5.81 5.30
C THR A 100 -2.72 6.65 6.51
N LEU A 101 -2.40 5.99 7.63
CA LEU A 101 -2.08 6.65 8.89
C LEU A 101 -0.83 6.03 9.53
N PRO A 102 0.38 6.47 9.14
CA PRO A 102 1.65 5.97 9.67
C PRO A 102 1.78 6.03 11.21
N ALA A 103 1.06 6.96 11.84
CA ALA A 103 1.06 7.12 13.30
C ALA A 103 0.53 5.89 14.04
N VAL A 104 -0.33 5.08 13.39
CA VAL A 104 -0.85 3.82 13.97
C VAL A 104 0.30 2.87 14.29
N ASP A 105 1.30 2.76 13.42
CA ASP A 105 2.43 1.88 13.72
C ASP A 105 3.33 2.40 14.85
N SER A 106 3.36 3.73 15.06
CA SER A 106 4.05 4.27 16.22
C SER A 106 3.30 3.91 17.51
N LEU A 107 1.97 3.94 17.47
CA LEU A 107 1.12 3.55 18.60
C LEU A 107 1.26 2.06 18.95
N PHE A 108 1.34 1.18 17.94
CA PHE A 108 1.44 -0.26 18.13
C PHE A 108 2.89 -0.80 18.16
N GLY A 109 3.90 0.08 18.12
CA GLY A 109 5.31 -0.32 18.21
C GLY A 109 5.88 -1.00 16.95
N THR A 110 5.24 -0.82 15.80
CA THR A 110 5.61 -1.39 14.49
C THR A 110 6.32 -0.39 13.57
N ALA A 111 6.75 0.76 14.10
CA ALA A 111 7.57 1.76 13.40
C ALA A 111 8.94 1.99 14.07
N PRO A 112 9.82 0.96 14.14
CA PRO A 112 11.15 1.09 14.75
C PRO A 112 12.07 2.00 13.94
N ASN A 113 13.29 2.25 14.43
CA ASN A 113 14.32 2.91 13.65
C ASN A 113 14.69 2.03 12.43
N PRO A 114 14.62 2.54 11.18
CA PRO A 114 14.93 1.73 9.99
C PRO A 114 16.31 1.07 10.02
N ARG A 115 17.28 1.70 10.70
CA ARG A 115 18.65 1.19 10.81
C ARG A 115 18.79 0.03 11.80
N SER A 116 17.88 -0.12 12.75
CA SER A 116 17.95 -1.17 13.79
C SER A 116 17.33 -2.49 13.37
N ILE A 117 16.60 -2.53 12.25
CA ILE A 117 15.98 -3.76 11.74
C ILE A 117 16.73 -4.30 10.51
N PRO A 118 16.89 -5.63 10.38
CA PRO A 118 17.50 -6.23 9.19
C PRO A 118 16.57 -6.10 7.98
N MET A 119 17.18 -6.20 6.78
CA MET A 119 16.41 -6.33 5.55
C MET A 119 16.00 -7.78 5.32
N THR A 120 14.74 -7.97 4.95
CA THR A 120 14.18 -9.27 4.55
C THR A 120 14.58 -9.63 3.12
N ASP A 121 14.35 -10.88 2.75
CA ASP A 121 14.60 -11.36 1.38
C ASP A 121 13.66 -10.71 0.38
N LEU A 122 12.38 -10.52 0.75
CA LEU A 122 11.38 -9.88 -0.10
C LEU A 122 11.73 -8.41 -0.39
N ALA A 123 12.17 -7.67 0.63
CA ALA A 123 12.64 -6.29 0.46
C ALA A 123 13.91 -6.21 -0.40
N ARG A 124 14.77 -7.25 -0.35
CA ARG A 124 16.00 -7.31 -1.16
C ARG A 124 15.70 -7.59 -2.63
N SER A 125 14.67 -8.39 -2.93
CA SER A 125 14.23 -8.69 -4.29
C SER A 125 13.36 -7.60 -4.92
N ALA A 126 13.03 -6.53 -4.17
CA ALA A 126 12.15 -5.47 -4.66
C ALA A 126 12.67 -4.84 -5.98
N PRO A 127 11.82 -4.71 -7.03
CA PRO A 127 12.22 -4.19 -8.34
C PRO A 127 12.81 -2.78 -8.30
N ILE A 128 12.44 -1.99 -7.28
CA ILE A 128 12.91 -0.61 -7.09
C ILE A 128 14.45 -0.55 -6.89
N ARG A 129 15.09 -1.65 -6.47
CA ARG A 129 16.55 -1.74 -6.27
C ARG A 129 17.31 -2.41 -7.40
N SER A 130 16.69 -3.25 -8.22
CA SER A 130 17.40 -4.00 -9.27
C SER A 130 17.98 -3.12 -10.38
N ALA A 131 17.51 -1.87 -10.50
CA ALA A 131 18.08 -0.86 -11.40
C ALA A 131 19.43 -0.27 -10.94
N GLY A 132 19.91 -0.60 -9.73
CA GLY A 132 21.17 -0.09 -9.17
C GLY A 132 22.39 -1.03 -9.31
N THR A 133 22.20 -2.24 -9.82
CA THR A 133 23.30 -3.23 -9.94
C THR A 133 23.74 -3.35 -11.38
N THR A 134 24.35 -2.31 -11.94
CA THR A 134 25.09 -2.40 -13.21
C THR A 134 26.59 -2.24 -12.94
N THR A 135 27.32 -3.29 -13.30
CA THR A 135 28.80 -3.36 -13.52
C THR A 135 29.73 -3.28 -12.31
N SER A 136 30.00 -4.44 -11.72
CA SER A 136 31.38 -4.80 -11.32
C SER A 136 32.20 -5.00 -12.59
N ARG A 137 32.95 -3.99 -13.04
CA ARG A 137 34.04 -4.20 -14.01
C ARG A 137 35.16 -4.94 -13.28
N GLY A 138 35.45 -6.17 -13.71
CA GLY A 138 36.63 -6.91 -13.28
C GLY A 138 37.93 -6.19 -13.67
N PRO A 139 39.06 -6.47 -13.00
CA PRO A 139 40.31 -5.76 -13.23
C PRO A 139 40.87 -6.14 -14.61
N LEU A 140 41.19 -5.13 -15.42
CA LEU A 140 41.99 -5.30 -16.62
C LEU A 140 43.43 -5.62 -16.19
N SER A 141 43.85 -6.87 -16.37
CA SER A 141 45.26 -7.26 -16.31
C SER A 141 46.01 -6.60 -17.46
N ARG A 142 47.08 -5.88 -17.14
CA ARG A 142 48.11 -5.44 -18.08
C ARG A 142 49.09 -6.57 -18.39
#